data_AF-A0A1E3VYT9-F1
#
_entry.id   AF-A0A1E3VYT9-F1
#
_cell.length_a   1.000
_cell.length_b   1.000
_cell.length_c   1.000
_cell.angle_alpha   90.00
_cell.angle_beta   90.00
_cell.angle_gamma   90.00
#
_symmetry.space_group_name_H-M   'P 1'
#
loop_
_entity.id
_entity.type
_entity.pdbx_description
1 polymer ?
#
loop_
_entity_poly.entity_id
_entity_poly.type
_entity_poly.pdbx_seq_one_letter_code
_entity_poly.pdbx_strand_id
1 'polypeptide(L)'
;MRCAIRFLPAALAAVSILVLALLTAPRTVSAEPVEIDNAGLVTMLQNLGYEPVEQKYPNGDPYQRIKGSAPDLNWTADLAVNPNSKLVWLEMDFWGLNENQKFPYDVLLEALERNFNLGTVRFIYLKRLRKLRLAGSLPNRDVTPVQIRKLIDEAVNEARQTQHLWNPNKWRVDAAQEQPAEEPDQGTPAEPEAKAAAGEPEEPAVE
;
A
#
# COMPACT_ATOMS: atom_id res chain seq x y z
N MET A 1 27.24 -39.78 74.38
CA MET A 1 27.46 -38.45 74.98
C MET A 1 26.53 -37.45 74.30
N ARG A 2 25.67 -36.81 75.11
CA ARG A 2 24.92 -35.53 74.98
C ARG A 2 25.05 -34.78 73.62
N CYS A 3 24.01 -34.28 72.95
CA CYS A 3 23.00 -33.32 73.42
C CYS A 3 21.94 -33.08 72.31
N ALA A 4 20.64 -33.21 72.61
CA ALA A 4 19.65 -32.11 72.75
C ALA A 4 18.98 -31.54 71.46
N ILE A 5 17.84 -32.16 71.11
CA ILE A 5 16.49 -31.57 71.03
C ILE A 5 16.42 -30.03 71.20
N ARG A 6 15.86 -29.31 70.21
CA ARG A 6 14.84 -28.26 70.44
C ARG A 6 13.84 -28.18 69.28
N PHE A 7 12.62 -28.61 69.60
CA PHE A 7 11.37 -28.24 68.95
C PHE A 7 11.19 -26.72 68.98
N LEU A 8 10.62 -26.17 67.90
CA LEU A 8 9.93 -24.88 67.95
C LEU A 8 8.63 -24.97 67.12
N PRO A 9 7.46 -25.04 67.78
CA PRO A 9 6.16 -24.92 67.15
C PRO A 9 5.65 -23.48 67.35
N ALA A 10 5.57 -22.69 66.28
CA ALA A 10 4.84 -21.41 66.19
C ALA A 10 4.97 -20.95 64.72
N ALA A 11 3.97 -20.48 63.99
CA ALA A 11 2.64 -20.05 64.37
C ALA A 11 1.69 -20.26 63.18
N LEU A 12 0.64 -21.01 63.47
CA LEU A 12 -0.62 -21.02 62.74
C LEU A 12 -1.31 -19.67 63.03
N ALA A 13 -1.33 -18.70 62.10
CA ALA A 13 -2.30 -17.59 62.02
C ALA A 13 -1.86 -16.50 61.02
N ALA A 14 -1.88 -16.79 59.71
CA ALA A 14 -1.74 -15.74 58.69
C ALA A 14 -2.40 -16.11 57.35
N VAL A 15 -3.55 -16.79 57.37
CA VAL A 15 -4.20 -17.31 56.14
C VAL A 15 -5.56 -16.67 55.83
N SER A 16 -6.01 -15.66 56.59
CA SER A 16 -7.40 -15.14 56.47
C SER A 16 -7.56 -13.68 56.03
N ILE A 17 -6.52 -12.97 55.59
CA ILE A 17 -6.63 -11.60 55.03
C ILE A 17 -5.94 -11.46 53.67
N LEU A 18 -5.95 -12.52 52.84
CA LEU A 18 -5.41 -12.46 51.47
C LEU A 18 -6.42 -12.90 50.38
N VAL A 19 -7.68 -13.13 50.75
CA VAL A 19 -8.71 -13.61 49.79
C VAL A 19 -9.67 -12.50 49.35
N LEU A 20 -9.67 -11.32 50.00
CA LEU A 20 -10.61 -10.23 49.68
C LEU A 20 -10.01 -9.09 48.82
N ALA A 21 -8.77 -9.23 48.32
CA ALA A 21 -8.12 -8.25 47.46
C ALA A 21 -8.04 -8.67 45.96
N LEU A 22 -8.63 -9.82 45.60
CA LEU A 22 -8.54 -10.39 44.24
C LEU A 22 -9.79 -10.16 43.36
N LEU A 23 -10.79 -9.40 43.83
CA LEU A 23 -12.04 -9.18 43.07
C LEU A 23 -12.23 -7.77 42.51
N THR A 24 -11.29 -6.85 42.71
CA THR A 24 -11.23 -5.58 41.97
C THR A 24 -10.23 -5.67 40.83
N ALA A 25 -10.42 -6.63 39.92
CA ALA A 25 -9.78 -6.52 38.61
C ALA A 25 -10.34 -5.24 37.97
N PRO A 26 -9.50 -4.26 37.58
CA PRO A 26 -9.99 -3.10 36.86
C PRO A 26 -10.71 -3.62 35.63
N ARG A 27 -12.02 -3.35 35.54
CA ARG A 27 -12.74 -3.58 34.29
C ARG A 27 -12.05 -2.71 33.27
N THR A 28 -11.32 -3.34 32.35
CA THR A 28 -10.82 -2.68 31.16
C THR A 28 -12.07 -2.28 30.41
N VAL A 29 -12.52 -1.04 30.62
CA VAL A 29 -13.52 -0.43 29.77
C VAL A 29 -12.85 -0.43 28.41
N SER A 30 -13.32 -1.31 27.53
CA SER A 30 -12.90 -1.30 26.14
C SER A 30 -13.31 0.07 25.61
N ALA A 31 -12.35 0.99 25.53
CA ALA A 31 -12.58 2.27 24.90
C ALA A 31 -13.14 2.00 23.50
N GLU A 32 -14.19 2.72 23.11
CA GLU A 32 -14.64 2.65 21.74
C GLU A 32 -13.48 3.03 20.83
N PRO A 33 -13.32 2.35 19.69
CA PRO A 33 -12.21 2.60 18.82
C PRO A 33 -12.18 4.05 18.39
N VAL A 34 -11.03 4.70 18.55
CA VAL A 34 -10.91 6.11 18.20
C VAL A 34 -10.59 6.20 16.72
N GLU A 35 -11.56 6.68 15.94
CA GLU A 35 -11.36 7.06 14.54
C GLU A 35 -10.89 8.52 14.48
N ILE A 36 -9.95 8.83 13.59
CA ILE A 36 -9.52 10.22 13.36
C ILE A 36 -10.22 10.80 12.14
N ASP A 37 -10.45 12.11 12.16
CA ASP A 37 -10.84 12.87 10.98
C ASP A 37 -9.60 13.56 10.35
N ASN A 38 -9.82 14.41 9.35
CA ASN A 38 -8.72 15.15 8.70
C ASN A 38 -8.00 16.11 9.67
N ALA A 39 -8.69 16.69 10.66
CA ALA A 39 -8.06 17.55 11.65
C ALA A 39 -7.15 16.73 12.59
N GLY A 40 -7.61 15.55 13.03
CA GLY A 40 -6.82 14.60 13.79
C GLY A 40 -5.58 14.12 13.01
N LEU A 41 -5.72 13.88 11.70
CA LEU A 41 -4.60 13.55 10.82
C LEU A 41 -3.56 14.68 10.75
N VAL A 42 -3.99 15.95 10.62
CA VAL A 42 -3.09 17.12 10.62
C VAL A 42 -2.30 17.19 11.92
N THR A 43 -2.96 17.11 13.08
CA THR A 43 -2.28 17.12 14.38
C THR A 43 -1.29 15.96 14.51
N MET A 44 -1.66 14.78 14.04
CA MET A 44 -0.78 13.61 14.05
C MET A 44 0.47 13.83 13.20
N LEU A 45 0.33 14.38 12.00
CA LEU A 45 1.45 14.69 11.10
C LEU A 45 2.37 15.77 11.69
N GLN A 46 1.81 16.82 12.28
CA GLN A 46 2.58 17.87 12.97
C GLN A 46 3.39 17.31 14.14
N ASN A 47 2.79 16.43 14.95
CA ASN A 47 3.50 15.76 16.06
C ASN A 47 4.63 14.83 15.58
N LEU A 48 4.58 14.36 14.34
CA LEU A 48 5.65 13.59 13.70
C LEU A 48 6.74 14.49 13.07
N GLY A 49 6.61 15.81 13.17
CA GLY A 49 7.57 16.78 12.64
C GLY A 49 7.35 17.17 11.18
N TYR A 50 6.17 16.87 10.62
CA TYR A 50 5.81 17.32 9.27
C TYR A 50 5.11 18.67 9.27
N GLU A 51 5.19 19.35 8.12
CA GLU A 51 4.42 20.56 7.82
C GLU A 51 3.35 20.23 6.76
N PRO A 52 2.19 19.65 7.17
CA PRO A 52 1.15 19.31 6.22
C PRO A 52 0.52 20.56 5.62
N VAL A 53 0.33 20.55 4.30
CA VAL A 53 -0.39 21.58 3.56
C VAL A 53 -1.69 20.97 3.05
N GLU A 54 -2.82 21.55 3.45
CA GLU A 54 -4.12 21.12 2.94
C GLU A 54 -4.22 21.39 1.43
N GLN A 55 -4.78 20.42 0.73
CA GLN A 55 -5.11 20.46 -0.69
C GLN A 55 -6.48 19.80 -0.89
N LYS A 56 -7.01 19.85 -2.12
CA LYS A 56 -8.29 19.23 -2.46
C LYS A 56 -8.16 18.37 -3.71
N TYR A 57 -8.74 17.17 -3.65
CA TYR A 57 -8.93 16.34 -4.82
C TYR A 57 -9.94 16.98 -5.78
N PRO A 58 -10.01 16.55 -7.06
CA PRO A 58 -10.98 17.10 -8.01
C PRO A 58 -12.46 16.94 -7.59
N ASN A 59 -12.76 15.99 -6.70
CA ASN A 59 -14.10 15.80 -6.13
C ASN A 59 -14.39 16.71 -4.92
N GLY A 60 -13.43 17.54 -4.51
CA GLY A 60 -13.54 18.46 -3.38
C GLY A 60 -13.06 17.89 -2.05
N ASP A 61 -12.77 16.59 -1.97
CA ASP A 61 -12.31 15.95 -0.73
C ASP A 61 -10.94 16.49 -0.32
N PRO A 62 -10.73 16.88 0.95
CA PRO A 62 -9.45 17.39 1.41
C PRO A 62 -8.42 16.27 1.56
N TYR A 63 -7.16 16.61 1.31
CA TYR A 63 -6.00 15.79 1.66
C TYR A 63 -4.86 16.66 2.19
N GLN A 64 -3.96 16.05 2.93
CA GLN A 64 -2.80 16.69 3.53
C GLN A 64 -1.55 16.30 2.76
N ARG A 65 -0.94 17.27 2.08
CA ARG A 65 0.33 17.07 1.38
C ARG A 65 1.48 17.34 2.33
N ILE A 66 2.36 16.35 2.49
CA ILE A 66 3.64 16.49 3.17
C ILE A 66 4.79 16.39 2.16
N LYS A 67 5.93 16.98 2.53
CA LYS A 67 7.17 16.92 1.74
C LYS A 67 8.31 16.46 2.63
N GLY A 68 9.31 15.85 2.02
CA GLY A 68 10.54 15.53 2.71
C GLY A 68 11.68 15.25 1.73
N SER A 69 12.85 15.00 2.29
CA SER A 69 14.05 14.65 1.54
C SER A 69 14.72 13.41 2.14
N ALA A 70 15.29 12.61 1.26
CA ALA A 70 16.25 11.55 1.51
C ALA A 70 17.50 11.82 0.65
N PRO A 71 18.65 11.19 0.90
CA PRO A 71 19.93 11.54 0.24
C PRO A 71 19.89 11.65 -1.29
N ASP A 72 19.02 10.92 -1.96
CA ASP A 72 18.88 10.80 -3.42
C ASP A 72 17.43 10.99 -3.92
N LEU A 73 16.54 11.46 -3.05
CA LEU A 73 15.12 11.59 -3.35
C LEU A 73 14.49 12.75 -2.57
N ASN A 74 14.03 13.77 -3.29
CA ASN A 74 13.01 14.67 -2.77
C ASN A 74 11.64 14.05 -3.05
N TRP A 75 10.78 14.02 -2.05
CA TRP A 75 9.50 13.31 -2.15
C TRP A 75 8.34 14.14 -1.62
N THR A 76 7.15 13.83 -2.13
CA THR A 76 5.88 14.35 -1.66
C THR A 76 4.93 13.18 -1.43
N ALA A 77 4.15 13.25 -0.35
CA ALA A 77 3.11 12.27 -0.07
C ALA A 77 1.81 13.00 0.29
N ASP A 78 0.71 12.50 -0.22
CA ASP A 78 -0.64 12.98 0.03
C ASP A 78 -1.34 12.00 0.95
N LEU A 79 -1.83 12.46 2.11
CA LEU A 79 -2.55 11.64 3.06
C LEU A 79 -3.98 12.15 3.22
N ALA A 80 -4.95 11.24 3.24
CA ALA A 80 -6.35 11.61 3.39
C ALA A 80 -7.10 10.59 4.26
N VAL A 81 -7.99 11.08 5.11
CA VAL A 81 -8.99 10.22 5.76
C VAL A 81 -10.20 10.12 4.83
N ASN A 82 -10.49 8.92 4.33
CA ASN A 82 -11.69 8.70 3.53
C ASN A 82 -12.84 8.29 4.47
N PRO A 83 -13.86 9.15 4.66
CA PRO A 83 -14.93 8.92 5.63
C PRO A 83 -15.79 7.69 5.27
N ASN A 84 -15.90 7.37 3.98
CA ASN A 84 -16.74 6.26 3.53
C ASN A 84 -16.05 4.91 3.73
N SER A 85 -14.75 4.84 3.45
CA SER A 85 -13.99 3.58 3.53
C SER A 85 -13.42 3.28 4.93
N LYS A 86 -13.46 4.24 5.85
CA LYS A 86 -12.79 4.15 7.17
C LYS A 86 -11.30 3.81 7.04
N LEU A 87 -10.64 4.41 6.06
CA LEU A 87 -9.20 4.22 5.80
C LEU A 87 -8.48 5.56 5.83
N VAL A 88 -7.25 5.53 6.33
CA VAL A 88 -6.25 6.57 6.06
C VAL A 88 -5.45 6.14 4.85
N TRP A 89 -5.58 6.89 3.76
CA TRP A 89 -4.84 6.67 2.52
C TRP A 89 -3.55 7.46 2.51
N LEU A 90 -2.52 6.88 1.90
CA LEU A 90 -1.28 7.54 1.53
C LEU A 90 -1.04 7.33 0.04
N GLU A 91 -0.77 8.40 -0.68
CA GLU A 91 -0.38 8.37 -2.09
C GLU A 91 0.95 9.11 -2.26
N MET A 92 1.93 8.47 -2.88
CA MET A 92 3.13 9.13 -3.39
C MET A 92 3.03 9.25 -4.90
N ASP A 93 2.93 10.49 -5.37
CA ASP A 93 2.97 10.81 -6.79
C ASP A 93 4.40 10.66 -7.31
N PHE A 94 4.56 9.84 -8.35
CA PHE A 94 5.79 9.79 -9.14
C PHE A 94 5.70 10.70 -10.36
N TRP A 95 6.73 10.63 -11.20
CA TRP A 95 6.79 11.39 -12.44
C TRP A 95 5.59 11.09 -13.33
N GLY A 96 4.92 12.14 -13.81
CA GLY A 96 3.83 12.02 -14.78
C GLY A 96 4.37 11.92 -16.19
N LEU A 97 3.80 11.03 -17.00
CA LEU A 97 4.14 10.97 -18.41
C LEU A 97 3.52 12.15 -19.16
N ASN A 98 4.31 12.78 -20.03
CA ASN A 98 3.79 13.69 -21.04
C ASN A 98 2.92 12.90 -22.05
N GLU A 99 2.08 13.59 -22.82
CA GLU A 99 1.10 12.95 -23.73
C GLU A 99 1.73 11.97 -24.73
N ASN A 100 2.97 12.21 -25.14
CA ASN A 100 3.71 11.39 -26.09
C ASN A 100 4.57 10.29 -25.45
N GLN A 101 4.71 10.30 -24.13
CA GLN A 101 5.52 9.31 -23.43
C GLN A 101 4.67 8.09 -23.03
N LYS A 102 5.26 6.91 -23.11
CA LYS A 102 4.69 5.65 -22.62
C LYS A 102 5.62 5.07 -21.56
N PHE A 103 5.05 4.37 -20.59
CA PHE A 103 5.87 3.57 -19.70
C PHE A 103 6.44 2.40 -20.51
N PRO A 104 7.74 2.07 -20.36
CA PRO A 104 8.29 0.82 -20.86
C PRO A 104 7.49 -0.36 -20.32
N TYR A 105 7.25 -1.35 -21.16
CA TYR A 105 6.38 -2.48 -20.83
C TYR A 105 6.96 -3.33 -19.71
N ASP A 106 8.26 -3.62 -19.79
CA ASP A 106 9.09 -4.28 -18.79
C ASP A 106 9.02 -3.55 -17.44
N VAL A 107 9.12 -2.22 -17.44
CA VAL A 107 9.01 -1.40 -16.22
C VAL A 107 7.64 -1.57 -15.54
N LEU A 108 6.54 -1.57 -16.30
CA LEU A 108 5.21 -1.79 -15.73
C LEU A 108 5.03 -3.21 -15.20
N LEU A 109 5.52 -4.22 -15.94
CA LEU A 109 5.49 -5.60 -15.47
C LEU A 109 6.28 -5.79 -14.18
N GLU A 110 7.50 -5.25 -14.11
CA GLU A 110 8.33 -5.34 -12.91
C GLU A 110 7.66 -4.63 -11.72
N ALA A 111 7.03 -3.46 -11.94
CA ALA A 111 6.28 -2.78 -10.89
C ALA A 111 5.07 -3.60 -10.39
N LEU A 112 4.37 -4.30 -11.29
CA LEU A 112 3.26 -5.20 -10.93
C LEU A 112 3.75 -6.45 -10.22
N GLU A 113 4.88 -7.04 -10.64
CA GLU A 113 5.49 -8.18 -9.95
C GLU A 113 5.99 -7.79 -8.57
N ARG A 114 6.59 -6.60 -8.44
CA ARG A 114 7.08 -6.06 -7.17
C ARG A 114 5.97 -6.02 -6.11
N ASN A 115 4.72 -5.75 -6.49
CA ASN A 115 3.57 -5.73 -5.57
C ASN A 115 3.36 -7.01 -4.75
N PHE A 116 3.78 -8.18 -5.25
CA PHE A 116 3.67 -9.43 -4.49
C PHE A 116 4.59 -9.46 -3.27
N ASN A 117 5.67 -8.67 -3.29
CA ASN A 117 6.66 -8.60 -2.21
C ASN A 117 6.44 -7.40 -1.28
N LEU A 118 5.45 -6.55 -1.55
CA LEU A 118 5.20 -5.34 -0.76
C LEU A 118 4.25 -5.61 0.41
N GLY A 119 4.51 -4.92 1.53
CA GLY A 119 3.70 -4.96 2.74
C GLY A 119 2.42 -4.15 2.60
N THR A 120 2.44 -2.89 3.02
CA THR A 120 1.25 -2.02 3.08
C THR A 120 1.03 -1.19 1.82
N VAL A 121 2.10 -0.96 1.06
CA VAL A 121 2.12 -0.08 -0.13
C VAL A 121 2.09 -0.88 -1.42
N ARG A 122 1.55 -0.33 -2.50
CA ARG A 122 1.43 -0.97 -3.82
C ARG A 122 1.65 0.04 -4.94
N PHE A 123 2.30 -0.39 -6.00
CA PHE A 123 2.31 0.31 -7.28
C PHE A 123 0.92 0.25 -7.90
N ILE A 124 0.39 1.41 -8.25
CA ILE A 124 -0.87 1.55 -8.96
C ILE A 124 -0.68 2.44 -10.20
N TYR A 125 -1.35 2.08 -11.29
CA TYR A 125 -1.37 2.90 -12.50
C TYR A 125 -2.73 3.57 -12.67
N LEU A 126 -2.73 4.90 -12.65
CA LEU A 126 -3.94 5.69 -12.88
C LEU A 126 -4.02 6.08 -14.35
N LYS A 127 -4.74 5.28 -15.16
CA LYS A 127 -4.91 5.49 -16.60
C LYS A 127 -5.34 6.91 -16.96
N ARG A 128 -6.29 7.49 -16.22
CA ARG A 128 -6.80 8.86 -16.45
C ARG A 128 -5.71 9.92 -16.30
N LEU A 129 -4.80 9.74 -15.34
CA LEU A 129 -3.73 10.70 -15.06
C LEU A 129 -2.43 10.34 -15.79
N ARG A 130 -2.35 9.15 -16.41
CA ARG A 130 -1.15 8.57 -17.01
C ARG A 130 0.05 8.61 -16.04
N LYS A 131 -0.24 8.25 -14.79
CA LYS A 131 0.71 8.29 -13.67
C LYS A 131 0.81 6.93 -13.01
N LEU A 132 2.05 6.51 -12.75
CA LEU A 132 2.36 5.48 -11.79
C LEU A 132 2.46 6.13 -10.41
N ARG A 133 1.93 5.48 -9.38
CA ARG A 133 1.98 5.93 -7.99
C ARG A 133 2.34 4.78 -7.08
N LEU A 134 2.80 5.12 -5.90
CA LEU A 134 2.81 4.20 -4.77
C LEU A 134 1.68 4.59 -3.82
N ALA A 135 0.76 3.68 -3.56
CA ALA A 135 -0.37 3.92 -2.68
C ALA A 135 -0.40 2.90 -1.54
N GLY A 136 -0.74 3.33 -0.34
CA GLY A 136 -0.94 2.48 0.81
C GLY A 136 -2.14 2.93 1.61
N SER A 137 -2.64 2.06 2.48
CA SER A 137 -3.73 2.44 3.38
C SER A 137 -3.59 1.77 4.75
N LEU A 138 -4.16 2.41 5.76
CA LEU A 138 -4.32 1.86 7.09
C LEU A 138 -5.80 1.94 7.48
N PRO A 139 -6.31 0.97 8.25
CA PRO A 139 -7.59 1.12 8.94
C PRO A 139 -7.58 2.41 9.77
N ASN A 140 -8.63 3.23 9.65
CA ASN A 140 -8.79 4.44 10.44
C ASN A 140 -9.28 4.16 11.87
N ARG A 141 -9.01 2.96 12.38
CA ARG A 141 -9.46 2.50 13.69
C ARG A 141 -8.24 2.37 14.58
N ASP A 142 -8.19 3.15 15.66
CA ASP A 142 -7.08 3.14 16.61
C ASP A 142 -5.72 3.42 15.94
N VAL A 143 -5.72 4.27 14.91
CA VAL A 143 -4.51 4.61 14.18
C VAL A 143 -3.58 5.45 15.07
N THR A 144 -2.31 5.07 15.09
CA THR A 144 -1.29 5.70 15.93
C THR A 144 -0.27 6.47 15.09
N PRO A 145 0.43 7.47 15.67
CA PRO A 145 1.50 8.18 14.99
C PRO A 145 2.60 7.25 14.47
N VAL A 146 2.91 6.17 15.21
CA VAL A 146 3.93 5.19 14.82
C VAL A 146 3.52 4.43 13.55
N GLN A 147 2.25 4.06 13.41
CA GLN A 147 1.75 3.39 12.20
C GLN A 147 1.79 4.31 10.98
N ILE A 148 1.39 5.58 11.13
CA ILE A 148 1.49 6.58 10.05
C ILE A 148 2.95 6.81 9.64
N ARG A 149 3.85 6.99 10.63
CA ARG A 149 5.30 7.14 10.37
C ARG A 149 5.85 5.94 9.61
N LYS A 150 5.51 4.72 10.04
CA LYS A 150 5.90 3.47 9.38
C LYS A 150 5.38 3.39 7.95
N LEU A 151 4.11 3.74 7.69
CA LEU A 151 3.56 3.76 6.33
C LEU A 151 4.32 4.73 5.41
N ILE A 152 4.62 5.94 5.91
CA ILE A 152 5.40 6.93 5.16
C ILE A 152 6.82 6.40 4.90
N ASP A 153 7.49 5.84 5.91
CA ASP A 153 8.83 5.27 5.77
C ASP A 153 8.89 4.10 4.79
N GLU A 154 7.91 3.19 4.83
CA GLU A 154 7.77 2.10 3.86
C GLU A 154 7.65 2.68 2.43
N ALA A 155 6.78 3.67 2.24
CA ALA A 155 6.56 4.28 0.94
C ALA A 155 7.81 4.99 0.40
N VAL A 156 8.47 5.80 1.24
CA VAL A 156 9.70 6.53 0.87
C VAL A 156 10.85 5.58 0.58
N ASN A 157 11.04 4.54 1.39
CA ASN A 157 12.08 3.54 1.16
C ASN A 157 11.84 2.78 -0.14
N GLU A 158 10.61 2.37 -0.41
CA GLU A 158 10.26 1.67 -1.65
C GLU A 158 10.46 2.58 -2.87
N ALA A 159 9.99 3.83 -2.81
CA ALA A 159 10.21 4.83 -3.86
C ALA A 159 11.71 5.02 -4.16
N ARG A 160 12.55 5.08 -3.12
CA ARG A 160 14.00 5.21 -3.27
C ARG A 160 14.65 3.97 -3.89
N GLN A 161 14.23 2.77 -3.51
CA GLN A 161 14.81 1.52 -4.04
C GLN A 161 14.38 1.23 -5.48
N THR A 162 13.24 1.76 -5.90
CA THR A 162 12.62 1.47 -7.19
C THR A 162 12.65 2.64 -8.15
N GLN A 163 13.60 3.56 -8.02
CA GLN A 163 13.66 4.71 -8.94
C GLN A 163 13.74 4.28 -10.42
N HIS A 164 14.33 3.11 -10.73
CA HIS A 164 14.34 2.55 -12.09
C HIS A 164 12.96 2.14 -12.60
N LEU A 165 11.93 2.05 -11.75
CA LEU A 165 10.56 1.71 -12.14
C LEU A 165 9.68 2.93 -12.44
N TRP A 166 10.05 4.10 -11.94
CA TRP A 166 9.16 5.27 -12.03
C TRP A 166 9.86 6.55 -12.48
N ASN A 167 11.19 6.62 -12.43
CA ASN A 167 11.96 7.78 -12.89
C ASN A 167 12.37 7.56 -14.36
N PRO A 168 11.83 8.34 -15.32
CA PRO A 168 12.16 8.16 -16.73
C PRO A 168 13.65 8.31 -17.05
N ASN A 169 14.39 9.08 -16.26
CA ASN A 169 15.84 9.25 -16.43
C ASN A 169 16.66 8.03 -16.01
N LYS A 170 16.03 7.04 -15.36
CA LYS A 170 16.64 5.80 -14.90
C LYS A 170 16.09 4.56 -15.61
N TRP A 171 15.17 4.74 -16.54
CA TRP A 171 14.74 3.65 -17.40
C TRP A 171 15.91 3.22 -18.27
N ARG A 172 16.14 1.91 -18.35
CA ARG A 172 17.04 1.38 -19.36
C ARG A 172 16.37 1.64 -20.69
N VAL A 173 16.93 2.56 -21.46
CA VAL A 173 16.64 2.60 -22.88
C VAL A 173 17.41 1.42 -23.45
N ASP A 174 16.82 0.23 -23.38
CA ASP A 174 17.37 -0.91 -24.08
C ASP A 174 17.45 -0.48 -25.56
N ALA A 175 18.68 -0.30 -26.05
CA ALA A 175 18.96 0.21 -27.40
C ALA A 175 18.60 -0.82 -28.51
N ALA A 176 17.69 -1.75 -28.21
CA ALA A 176 17.30 -2.88 -29.03
C ALA A 176 15.81 -3.13 -28.73
N GLN A 177 14.87 -3.18 -29.68
CA GLN A 177 14.97 -3.56 -31.07
C GLN A 177 13.91 -2.79 -31.88
N GLU A 178 14.30 -1.73 -32.60
CA GLU A 178 13.81 -1.58 -33.97
C GLU A 178 14.59 -2.60 -34.81
N GLN A 179 14.38 -3.89 -34.56
CA GLN A 179 14.50 -4.82 -35.67
C GLN A 179 13.33 -4.42 -36.56
N PRO A 180 13.57 -3.95 -37.80
CA PRO A 180 12.49 -3.78 -38.76
C PRO A 180 11.67 -5.05 -38.67
N ALA A 181 10.36 -4.93 -38.43
CA ALA A 181 9.48 -6.08 -38.46
C ALA A 181 9.89 -6.87 -39.71
N GLU A 182 10.46 -8.07 -39.52
CA GLU A 182 10.68 -8.97 -40.65
C GLU A 182 9.32 -8.99 -41.33
N GLU A 183 9.27 -8.48 -42.57
CA GLU A 183 8.05 -8.48 -43.34
C GLU A 183 7.49 -9.90 -43.21
N PRO A 184 6.21 -10.05 -42.81
CA PRO A 184 5.63 -11.36 -42.63
C PRO A 184 5.96 -12.14 -43.90
N ASP A 185 6.81 -13.17 -43.75
CA ASP A 185 7.21 -14.06 -44.82
C ASP A 185 5.93 -14.39 -45.57
N GLN A 186 5.79 -13.82 -46.77
CA GLN A 186 4.61 -14.02 -47.58
C GLN A 186 4.67 -15.48 -47.97
N GLY A 187 4.10 -16.30 -47.09
CA GLY A 187 4.01 -17.73 -47.21
C GLY A 187 3.66 -18.02 -48.65
N THR A 188 4.56 -18.76 -49.30
CA THR A 188 4.34 -19.32 -50.63
C THR A 188 2.88 -19.79 -50.68
N PRO A 189 2.07 -19.32 -51.65
CA PRO A 189 0.65 -19.65 -51.70
C PRO A 189 0.47 -21.16 -51.60
N ALA A 190 -0.16 -21.60 -50.52
CA ALA A 190 -0.60 -22.99 -50.41
C ALA A 190 -1.54 -23.26 -51.59
N GLU A 191 -1.15 -24.23 -52.40
CA GLU A 191 -1.91 -24.77 -53.52
C GLU A 191 -3.34 -25.11 -53.06
N PRO A 192 -4.40 -24.61 -53.72
CA PRO A 192 -5.76 -24.84 -53.28
C PRO A 192 -6.17 -26.30 -53.53
N GLU A 193 -6.22 -27.10 -52.47
CA GLU A 193 -6.95 -28.37 -52.50
C GLU A 193 -8.45 -28.09 -52.62
N ALA A 194 -8.97 -28.34 -53.82
CA ALA A 194 -10.39 -28.37 -54.12
C ALA A 194 -11.08 -29.45 -53.27
N LYS A 195 -12.05 -29.06 -52.43
CA LYS A 195 -13.03 -30.01 -51.92
C LYS A 195 -14.42 -29.41 -51.77
N ALA A 196 -15.23 -29.75 -52.77
CA ALA A 196 -16.67 -29.99 -52.80
C ALA A 196 -17.55 -29.53 -51.62
N ALA A 197 -18.48 -28.64 -51.97
CA ALA A 197 -19.93 -28.69 -51.72
C ALA A 197 -20.45 -29.57 -50.57
N ALA A 198 -21.23 -28.97 -49.66
CA ALA A 198 -22.68 -29.16 -49.56
C ALA A 198 -23.25 -28.61 -48.24
N GLY A 199 -24.38 -27.88 -48.34
CA GLY A 199 -25.44 -27.93 -47.33
C GLY A 199 -25.58 -26.71 -46.42
N GLU A 200 -26.38 -25.74 -46.86
CA GLU A 200 -27.16 -24.89 -45.97
C GLU A 200 -28.16 -25.73 -45.16
N PRO A 201 -28.42 -25.31 -43.91
CA PRO A 201 -29.81 -25.16 -43.51
C PRO A 201 -30.09 -23.74 -43.02
N GLU A 202 -31.08 -23.12 -43.66
CA GLU A 202 -31.91 -22.05 -43.12
C GLU A 202 -32.42 -22.41 -41.71
N GLU A 203 -32.27 -21.50 -40.76
CA GLU A 203 -33.04 -21.52 -39.51
C GLU A 203 -33.70 -20.15 -39.30
N PRO A 204 -35.00 -20.11 -38.92
CA PRO A 204 -35.85 -18.94 -39.13
C PRO A 204 -35.75 -17.90 -38.02
N ALA A 205 -36.13 -16.68 -38.39
CA ALA A 205 -36.30 -15.54 -37.49
C ALA A 205 -37.37 -15.80 -36.42
N VAL A 206 -37.05 -15.41 -35.18
CA VAL A 206 -38.01 -15.26 -34.09
C VAL A 206 -38.06 -13.78 -33.73
N GLU A 207 -39.28 -13.23 -33.75
CA GLU A 207 -39.67 -11.87 -33.37
C GLU A 207 -39.34 -11.51 -31.91
#